data_AF-A0ABD5VDD2-F1
#
_entry.id   AF-A0ABD5VDD2-F1
#
_cell.length_a   1.000
_cell.length_b   1.000
_cell.length_c   1.000
_cell.angle_alpha   90.00
_cell.angle_beta   90.00
_cell.angle_gamma   90.00
#
_symmetry.space_group_name_H-M   'P 1'
#
loop_
_entity.id
_entity.type
_entity.pdbx_description
1 polymer ?
#
loop_
_entity_poly.entity_id
_entity_poly.type
_entity_poly.pdbx_seq_one_letter_code
_entity_poly.pdbx_strand_id
1 'polypeptide(L)'
;MGSNYTLKDAPEHIIRDLIEREYPNDGDVHSRNALYLLRCRHSSSREAIKREVVRGEDSYYDSPPSWIDKAFDADRLYYVGRYSGDVRERILKHCRGTGANFTGIFPPVEIVTIKWIPGSEDTDERERKLANQIQESSENNGYSAYVYQF
;
A
#
# COMPACT_ATOMS: atom_id res chain seq x y z
N MET A 1 20.75 7.19 -11.45
CA MET A 1 20.85 5.86 -10.83
C MET A 1 20.08 5.92 -9.52
N GLY A 2 18.77 5.60 -9.57
CA GLY A 2 17.94 5.55 -8.37
C GLY A 2 18.24 4.25 -7.61
N SER A 3 18.55 4.38 -6.33
CA SER A 3 18.71 3.28 -5.38
C SER A 3 17.59 2.23 -5.55
N ASN A 4 17.95 1.00 -5.93
CA ASN A 4 17.04 -0.14 -6.16
C ASN A 4 16.51 -0.78 -4.86
N TYR A 5 16.61 -0.09 -3.72
CA TYR A 5 16.25 -0.65 -2.42
C TYR A 5 14.74 -0.61 -2.25
N THR A 6 14.13 -1.78 -2.06
CA THR A 6 12.72 -1.90 -1.67
C THR A 6 12.61 -2.20 -0.19
N LEU A 7 11.46 -1.92 0.42
CA LEU A 7 11.21 -2.36 1.79
C LEU A 7 11.19 -3.90 1.90
N LYS A 8 10.98 -4.61 0.78
CA LYS A 8 11.10 -6.07 0.72
C LYS A 8 12.51 -6.57 1.00
N ASP A 9 13.53 -5.78 0.68
CA ASP A 9 14.94 -6.18 0.80
C ASP A 9 15.55 -5.73 2.14
N ALA A 10 14.84 -4.89 2.91
CA ALA A 10 15.30 -4.41 4.20
C ALA A 10 15.11 -5.50 5.29
N PRO A 11 16.06 -5.67 6.22
CA PRO A 11 15.86 -6.52 7.38
C PRO A 11 14.65 -6.07 8.21
N GLU A 12 13.87 -7.00 8.73
CA GLU A 12 12.60 -6.68 9.39
C GLU A 12 12.74 -5.77 10.61
N HIS A 13 13.83 -5.94 11.37
CA HIS A 13 14.10 -5.08 12.52
C HIS A 13 14.29 -3.62 12.10
N ILE A 14 14.90 -3.35 10.94
CA ILE A 14 15.04 -1.99 10.40
C ILE A 14 13.67 -1.38 10.07
N ILE A 15 12.76 -2.17 9.49
CA ILE A 15 11.40 -1.70 9.17
C ILE A 15 10.61 -1.44 10.46
N ARG A 16 10.75 -2.30 11.47
CA ARG A 16 10.12 -2.11 12.79
C ARG A 16 10.63 -0.86 13.47
N ASP A 17 11.95 -0.69 13.54
CA ASP A 17 12.61 0.46 14.15
C ASP A 17 12.20 1.76 13.44
N LEU A 18 12.10 1.74 12.10
CA LEU A 18 11.59 2.87 11.32
C LEU A 18 10.17 3.23 11.73
N ILE A 19 9.26 2.25 11.83
CA ILE A 19 7.87 2.49 12.21
C ILE A 19 7.79 3.06 13.63
N GLU A 20 8.53 2.50 14.57
CA GLU A 20 8.52 2.95 15.97
C GLU A 20 9.09 4.35 16.14
N ARG A 21 10.13 4.70 15.36
CA ARG A 21 10.78 6.01 15.44
C ARG A 21 9.98 7.10 14.75
N GLU A 22 9.50 6.86 13.53
CA GLU A 22 8.88 7.89 12.69
C GLU A 22 7.36 7.97 12.87
N TYR A 23 6.74 6.87 13.32
CA TYR A 23 5.29 6.77 13.50
C TYR A 23 4.94 6.19 14.86
N PRO A 24 5.43 6.79 15.97
CA PRO A 24 5.13 6.31 17.30
C PRO A 24 3.60 6.24 17.48
N ASN A 25 3.14 5.13 18.07
CA ASN A 25 1.81 5.09 18.62
C ASN A 25 1.93 5.72 20.02
N ASP A 26 1.17 6.79 20.28
CA ASP A 26 1.26 7.60 21.50
C ASP A 26 0.84 6.84 22.79
N GLY A 27 0.67 5.52 22.72
CA GLY A 27 0.36 4.66 23.85
C GLY A 27 -1.14 4.58 24.16
N ASP A 28 -1.99 5.15 23.30
CA ASP A 28 -3.43 4.98 23.42
C ASP A 28 -3.79 3.53 23.07
N VAL A 29 -4.14 2.75 24.09
CA VAL A 29 -4.53 1.33 24.00
C VAL A 29 -5.77 1.14 23.10
N HIS A 30 -6.52 2.22 22.83
CA HIS A 30 -7.67 2.27 21.93
C HIS A 30 -7.30 2.55 20.45
N SER A 31 -6.06 2.94 20.16
CA SER A 31 -5.57 3.22 18.81
C SER A 31 -5.02 1.98 18.11
N ARG A 32 -5.75 0.87 18.21
CA ARG A 32 -5.44 -0.38 17.47
C ARG A 32 -5.78 -0.29 15.99
N ASN A 33 -6.49 0.76 15.59
CA ASN A 33 -6.80 1.04 14.20
C ASN A 33 -5.74 1.98 13.66
N ALA A 34 -5.24 1.70 12.46
CA ALA A 34 -4.48 2.69 11.71
C ALA A 34 -4.84 2.69 10.24
N LEU A 35 -4.71 3.86 9.63
CA LEU A 35 -4.55 4.03 8.20
C LEU A 35 -3.07 4.18 7.89
N TYR A 36 -2.60 3.49 6.86
CA TYR A 36 -1.24 3.64 6.39
C TYR A 36 -1.21 3.75 4.87
N LEU A 37 -0.23 4.49 4.39
CA LEU A 37 0.03 4.74 2.98
C LEU A 37 1.40 4.21 2.62
N LEU A 38 1.45 3.31 1.65
CA LEU A 38 2.69 2.77 1.11
C LEU A 38 2.88 3.25 -0.31
N ARG A 39 4.06 3.76 -0.65
CA ARG A 39 4.44 3.95 -2.05
C ARG A 39 5.02 2.65 -2.58
N CYS A 40 4.55 2.22 -3.73
CA CYS A 40 4.97 0.98 -4.37
C CYS A 40 5.82 1.27 -5.61
N ARG A 41 6.64 0.29 -6.00
CA ARG A 41 7.30 0.32 -7.32
C ARG A 41 6.45 -0.39 -8.37
N HIS A 42 6.58 0.06 -9.61
CA HIS A 42 6.13 -0.71 -10.75
C HIS A 42 6.87 -2.03 -10.84
N SER A 43 6.17 -3.02 -11.37
CA SER A 43 6.77 -4.28 -11.77
C SER A 43 7.25 -4.21 -13.22
N SER A 44 8.15 -5.11 -13.59
CA SER A 44 8.83 -5.09 -14.88
C SER A 44 8.02 -5.68 -16.04
N SER A 45 6.91 -6.37 -15.79
CA SER A 45 6.11 -6.97 -16.88
C SER A 45 4.60 -6.93 -16.64
N ARG A 46 3.91 -6.10 -17.43
CA ARG A 46 2.46 -5.97 -17.47
C ARG A 46 1.78 -7.28 -17.86
N GLU A 47 2.30 -7.96 -18.87
CA GLU A 47 1.73 -9.19 -19.44
C GLU A 47 1.95 -10.39 -18.52
N ALA A 48 3.07 -10.46 -17.81
CA ALA A 48 3.29 -11.51 -16.80
C ALA A 48 2.28 -11.37 -15.66
N ILE A 49 2.08 -10.16 -15.15
CA ILE A 49 1.14 -9.88 -14.05
C ILE A 49 -0.30 -10.14 -14.46
N LYS A 50 -0.72 -9.70 -15.66
CA LYS A 50 -2.05 -10.02 -16.17
C LYS A 50 -2.30 -11.52 -16.19
N ARG A 51 -1.32 -12.32 -16.62
CA ARG A 51 -1.43 -13.80 -16.63
C ARG A 51 -1.44 -14.39 -15.22
N GLU A 52 -0.67 -13.85 -14.31
CA GLU A 52 -0.61 -14.33 -12.91
C GLU A 52 -1.92 -14.05 -12.17
N VAL A 53 -2.47 -12.83 -12.29
CA VAL A 53 -3.74 -12.46 -11.66
C VAL A 53 -4.89 -13.31 -12.21
N VAL A 54 -4.98 -13.48 -13.53
CA VAL A 54 -6.00 -14.34 -14.17
C VAL A 54 -5.88 -15.81 -13.73
N ARG A 55 -4.67 -16.29 -13.40
CA ARG A 55 -4.46 -17.67 -12.91
C ARG A 55 -4.74 -17.84 -11.42
N GLY A 56 -4.52 -16.79 -10.63
CA GLY A 56 -4.58 -16.84 -9.16
C GLY A 56 -5.94 -16.47 -8.58
N GLU A 57 -6.74 -15.65 -9.27
CA GLU A 57 -8.15 -15.47 -8.93
C GLU A 57 -8.94 -16.65 -9.51
N ASP A 58 -9.60 -17.44 -8.64
CA ASP A 58 -10.47 -18.57 -9.02
C ASP A 58 -11.47 -18.15 -10.11
N SER A 59 -11.12 -18.40 -11.38
CA SER A 59 -11.95 -18.43 -12.61
C SER A 59 -13.10 -17.43 -12.81
N TYR A 60 -13.23 -16.37 -12.00
CA TYR A 60 -14.39 -15.50 -12.00
C TYR A 60 -14.27 -14.36 -13.02
N TYR A 61 -13.04 -14.05 -13.43
CA TYR A 61 -12.77 -13.02 -14.42
C TYR A 61 -12.12 -13.63 -15.67
N ASP A 62 -12.84 -13.62 -16.79
CA ASP A 62 -12.31 -13.96 -18.12
C ASP A 62 -11.28 -12.93 -18.63
N SER A 63 -11.05 -11.85 -17.88
CA SER A 63 -10.13 -10.77 -18.24
C SER A 63 -9.50 -10.16 -16.98
N PRO A 64 -8.24 -9.74 -17.04
CA PRO A 64 -7.56 -9.15 -15.90
C PRO A 64 -8.34 -7.92 -15.38
N PRO A 65 -8.38 -7.70 -14.05
CA PRO A 65 -9.01 -6.52 -13.47
C PRO A 65 -8.47 -5.21 -14.07
N SER A 66 -9.37 -4.25 -14.35
CA SER A 66 -9.00 -2.97 -14.97
C SER A 66 -8.04 -2.12 -14.13
N TRP A 67 -7.94 -2.38 -12.83
CA TRP A 67 -6.96 -1.72 -11.96
C TRP A 67 -5.51 -2.02 -12.37
N ILE A 68 -5.23 -3.16 -13.01
CA ILE A 68 -3.89 -3.51 -13.46
C ILE A 68 -3.42 -2.51 -14.50
N ASP A 69 -4.24 -2.23 -15.51
CA ASP A 69 -3.88 -1.28 -16.56
C ASP A 69 -3.69 0.13 -16.00
N LYS A 70 -4.63 0.58 -15.16
CA LYS A 70 -4.53 1.88 -14.47
C LYS A 70 -3.26 2.01 -13.62
N ALA A 71 -2.85 0.95 -12.93
CA ALA A 71 -1.63 0.95 -12.16
C ALA A 71 -0.40 1.10 -13.06
N PHE A 72 -0.32 0.35 -14.17
CA PHE A 72 0.82 0.46 -15.07
C PHE A 72 0.87 1.78 -15.86
N ASP A 73 -0.27 2.42 -16.12
CA ASP A 73 -0.32 3.70 -16.82
C ASP A 73 0.01 4.91 -15.92
N ALA A 74 -0.02 4.74 -14.58
CA ALA A 74 0.27 5.81 -13.64
C ALA A 74 1.77 5.99 -13.38
N ASP A 75 2.21 7.23 -13.16
CA ASP A 75 3.61 7.56 -12.83
C ASP A 75 4.00 7.06 -11.43
N ARG A 76 3.03 7.02 -10.50
CA ARG A 76 3.24 6.58 -9.11
C ARG A 76 2.16 5.63 -8.64
N LEU A 77 2.58 4.66 -7.83
CA LEU A 77 1.72 3.66 -7.23
C LEU A 77 1.63 3.85 -5.73
N TYR A 78 0.41 3.86 -5.21
CA TYR A 78 0.14 3.93 -3.79
C TYR A 78 -0.82 2.82 -3.37
N TYR A 79 -0.56 2.24 -2.21
CA TYR A 79 -1.46 1.34 -1.52
C TYR A 79 -1.92 2.01 -0.23
N VAL A 80 -3.23 2.20 -0.09
CA VAL A 80 -3.86 2.60 1.16
C VAL A 80 -4.34 1.33 1.85
N GLY A 81 -3.97 1.20 3.12
CA GLY A 81 -4.44 0.10 3.95
C GLY A 81 -4.98 0.61 5.27
N ARG A 82 -5.99 -0.10 5.78
CA ARG A 82 -6.45 0.01 7.16
C ARG A 82 -6.24 -1.31 7.88
N TYR A 83 -5.94 -1.25 9.18
CA TYR A 83 -5.84 -2.46 9.98
C TYR A 83 -6.20 -2.22 11.44
N SER A 84 -7.01 -3.12 11.99
CA SER A 84 -7.40 -3.17 13.40
C SER A 84 -6.61 -4.29 14.09
N GLY A 85 -5.38 -4.00 14.51
CA GLY A 85 -4.46 -5.01 15.05
C GLY A 85 -3.01 -4.52 15.09
N ASP A 86 -2.06 -5.44 15.02
CA ASP A 86 -0.64 -5.07 14.90
C ASP A 86 -0.35 -4.55 13.49
N VAL A 87 -0.45 -3.23 13.34
CA VAL A 87 -0.18 -2.51 12.08
C VAL A 87 1.26 -2.73 11.62
N ARG A 88 2.22 -2.89 12.55
CA ARG A 88 3.62 -3.14 12.20
C ARG A 88 3.73 -4.49 11.50
N GLU A 89 3.14 -5.52 12.10
CA GLU A 89 3.11 -6.86 11.51
C GLU A 89 2.38 -6.87 10.17
N ARG A 90 1.32 -6.08 10.03
CA ARG A 90 0.60 -5.94 8.76
C ARG A 90 1.47 -5.30 7.67
N ILE A 91 2.16 -4.21 7.96
CA ILE A 91 3.07 -3.56 7.01
C ILE A 91 4.23 -4.50 6.63
N LEU A 92 4.77 -5.27 7.58
CA LEU A 92 5.78 -6.29 7.29
C LEU A 92 5.25 -7.35 6.31
N LYS A 93 4.00 -7.81 6.46
CA LYS A 93 3.37 -8.72 5.48
C LYS A 93 3.32 -8.10 4.08
N HIS A 94 2.99 -6.81 3.96
CA HIS A 94 3.05 -6.11 2.67
C HIS A 94 4.47 -6.05 2.10
N CYS A 95 5.47 -5.76 2.92
CA CYS A 95 6.87 -5.74 2.49
C CYS A 95 7.33 -7.13 2.00
N ARG A 96 6.88 -8.21 2.64
CA ARG A 96 7.13 -9.60 2.20
C ARG A 96 6.33 -10.02 0.95
N GLY A 97 5.37 -9.20 0.51
CA GLY A 97 4.48 -9.50 -0.62
C GLY A 97 3.30 -10.41 -0.28
N THR A 98 3.03 -10.64 1.02
CA THR A 98 1.93 -11.52 1.50
C THR A 98 0.81 -10.74 2.20
N GLY A 99 0.88 -9.40 2.22
CA GLY A 99 -0.12 -8.56 2.87
C GLY A 99 -1.36 -8.29 2.01
N ALA A 100 -1.20 -8.22 0.68
CA ALA A 100 -2.27 -8.09 -0.31
C ALA A 100 -1.72 -8.45 -1.71
N ASN A 101 -2.60 -8.92 -2.60
CA ASN A 101 -2.26 -9.22 -4.00
C ASN A 101 -1.56 -8.02 -4.67
N PHE A 102 -2.11 -6.81 -4.49
CA PHE A 102 -1.52 -5.59 -5.03
C PHE A 102 -0.07 -5.38 -4.57
N THR A 103 0.22 -5.51 -3.27
CA THR A 103 1.58 -5.34 -2.74
C THR A 103 2.51 -6.54 -3.01
N GLY A 104 1.97 -7.71 -3.34
CA GLY A 104 2.76 -8.84 -3.85
C GLY A 104 3.30 -8.55 -5.26
N ILE A 105 2.47 -7.91 -6.09
CA ILE A 105 2.74 -7.53 -7.47
C ILE A 105 3.61 -6.26 -7.54
N PHE A 106 3.23 -5.24 -6.77
CA PHE A 106 3.86 -3.93 -6.69
C PHE A 106 4.42 -3.73 -5.28
N PRO A 107 5.66 -4.18 -5.01
CA PRO A 107 6.17 -4.20 -3.66
C PRO A 107 6.39 -2.77 -3.12
N PRO A 108 6.10 -2.54 -1.82
CA PRO A 108 6.38 -1.27 -1.16
C PRO A 108 7.87 -0.89 -1.22
N VAL A 109 8.11 0.39 -1.44
CA VAL A 109 9.45 1.01 -1.39
C VAL A 109 9.56 2.07 -0.32
N GLU A 110 8.43 2.54 0.22
CA GLU A 110 8.40 3.60 1.23
C GLU A 110 7.11 3.54 2.04
N ILE A 111 7.23 3.74 3.36
CA ILE A 111 6.10 4.06 4.23
C ILE A 111 5.96 5.58 4.18
N VAL A 112 4.87 6.07 3.61
CA VAL A 112 4.65 7.51 3.45
C VAL A 112 4.05 8.09 4.72
N THR A 113 3.03 7.42 5.27
CA THR A 113 2.42 7.82 6.53
C THR A 113 1.74 6.65 7.22
N ILE A 114 1.70 6.70 8.54
CA ILE A 114 0.83 5.89 9.39
C ILE A 114 0.07 6.88 10.29
N LYS A 115 -1.26 6.78 10.26
CA LYS A 115 -2.17 7.57 11.10
C LYS A 115 -2.90 6.62 12.02
N TRP A 116 -2.59 6.68 13.30
CA TRP A 116 -3.30 5.96 14.35
C TRP A 116 -4.69 6.57 14.54
N ILE A 117 -5.71 5.73 14.59
CA ILE A 117 -7.12 6.11 14.63
C ILE A 117 -7.73 5.59 15.92
N PRO A 118 -8.43 6.44 16.69
CA PRO A 118 -9.20 5.98 17.84
C PRO A 118 -10.22 4.92 17.44
N GLY A 119 -10.42 3.90 18.29
CA GLY A 119 -11.28 2.75 18.01
C GLY A 119 -12.75 3.06 17.66
N SER A 120 -13.23 4.28 17.91
CA SER A 120 -14.62 4.71 17.68
C SER A 120 -14.87 5.40 16.33
N GLU A 121 -13.84 5.64 15.51
CA GLU A 121 -14.00 6.35 14.24
C GLU A 121 -14.23 5.42 13.04
N ASP A 122 -15.01 5.90 12.07
CA ASP A 122 -15.24 5.22 10.80
C ASP A 122 -13.97 5.24 9.94
N THR A 123 -13.35 4.06 9.80
CA THR A 123 -12.11 3.88 9.05
C THR A 123 -12.31 3.96 7.53
N ASP A 124 -13.52 3.69 7.04
CA ASP A 124 -13.81 3.51 5.62
C ASP A 124 -13.96 4.90 4.95
N GLU A 125 -14.65 5.82 5.64
CA GLU A 125 -14.70 7.22 5.22
C GLU A 125 -13.31 7.85 5.16
N ARG A 126 -12.46 7.55 6.15
CA ARG A 126 -11.10 8.11 6.25
C ARG A 126 -10.17 7.52 5.19
N GLU A 127 -10.28 6.23 4.90
CA GLU A 127 -9.57 5.56 3.81
C GLU A 127 -9.88 6.24 2.47
N ARG A 128 -11.17 6.38 2.14
CA ARG A 128 -11.61 7.00 0.91
C ARG A 128 -11.18 8.47 0.79
N LYS A 129 -11.27 9.23 1.88
CA LYS A 129 -10.79 10.63 1.90
C LYS A 129 -9.29 10.70 1.65
N LEU A 130 -8.50 9.81 2.26
CA LEU A 130 -7.05 9.77 2.06
C LEU A 130 -6.71 9.44 0.62
N ALA A 131 -7.37 8.46 0.01
CA ALA A 131 -7.13 8.12 -1.40
C ALA A 131 -7.45 9.28 -2.34
N ASN A 132 -8.59 9.95 -2.15
CA ASN A 132 -8.96 11.12 -2.94
C ASN A 132 -7.93 12.26 -2.79
N GLN A 133 -7.48 12.54 -1.56
CA GLN A 133 -6.46 13.57 -1.32
C GLN A 133 -5.14 13.27 -2.04
N ILE A 134 -4.73 12.01 -2.10
CA ILE A 134 -3.51 11.60 -2.82
C ILE A 134 -3.71 11.80 -4.32
N GLN A 135 -4.87 11.41 -4.86
CA GLN A 135 -5.20 11.58 -6.27
C GLN A 135 -5.18 13.07 -6.66
N GLU A 136 -5.90 13.92 -5.92
CA GLU A 136 -5.95 15.37 -6.15
C GLU A 136 -4.56 16.00 -6.00
N SER A 137 -3.79 15.60 -5.00
CA SER A 137 -2.42 16.10 -4.80
C SER A 137 -1.50 15.72 -5.95
N SER A 138 -1.67 14.53 -6.54
CA SER A 138 -0.85 14.10 -7.68
C SER A 138 -1.07 14.97 -8.91
N GLU A 139 -2.34 15.24 -9.23
CA GLU A 139 -2.75 16.10 -10.33
C GLU A 139 -2.19 17.52 -10.17
N ASN A 140 -2.30 18.08 -8.97
CA ASN A 140 -1.76 19.40 -8.64
C ASN A 140 -0.22 19.48 -8.77
N ASN A 141 0.46 18.36 -8.56
CA ASN A 141 1.92 18.25 -8.66
C ASN A 141 2.39 17.79 -10.06
N GLY A 142 1.48 17.67 -11.03
CA GLY A 142 1.81 17.36 -12.42
C GLY A 142 2.25 15.91 -12.68
N TYR A 143 1.83 14.96 -11.84
CA TYR A 143 2.05 13.53 -12.09
C TYR A 143 0.76 12.73 -11.88
N SER A 144 0.64 11.60 -12.56
CA SER A 144 -0.47 10.66 -12.37
C SER A 144 -0.16 9.69 -11.23
N ALA A 145 -1.08 9.56 -10.27
CA ALA A 145 -1.04 8.51 -9.26
C ALA A 145 -2.14 7.48 -9.51
N TYR A 146 -1.83 6.22 -9.26
CA TYR A 146 -2.84 5.20 -9.03
C TYR A 146 -2.84 4.83 -7.55
N VAL A 147 -4.00 4.98 -6.91
CA VAL A 147 -4.20 4.66 -5.50
C VAL A 147 -5.10 3.44 -5.39
N TYR A 148 -4.54 2.34 -4.87
CA TYR A 148 -5.30 1.13 -4.56
C TYR A 148 -5.81 1.17 -3.12
N GLN A 149 -7.10 0.92 -2.94
CA GLN A 149 -7.80 0.84 -1.64
C GLN A 149 -8.89 -0.26 -1.72
N PHE A 150 -9.37 -0.77 -0.58
CA PHE A 150 -10.31 -1.89 -0.52
C PHE A 150 -11.71 -1.48 -0.06
#